data_AF-A0A3D2WGP9-F1
#
_entry.id   AF-A0A3D2WGP9-F1
#
_cell.length_a   1.000
_cell.length_b   1.000
_cell.length_c   1.000
_cell.angle_alpha   90.00
_cell.angle_beta   90.00
_cell.angle_gamma   90.00
#
_symmetry.space_group_name_H-M   'P 1'
#
loop_
_entity.id
_entity.type
_entity.pdbx_description
1 polymer ?
#
loop_
_entity_poly.entity_id
_entity_poly.type
_entity_poly.pdbx_seq_one_letter_code
_entity_poly.pdbx_strand_id
1 'polypeptide(L)'
;NWKDKIAAGFTNSHSMSGDKLNTLMQLVVFAMQHGMIWVGQSELNQSPETEAGHPEKINRLGSFVGAMAQSDNRDPIETPPFGDLETAAQLGQRVGRITMQMKKGEK
;
A
#
# COMPACT_ATOMS: atom_id res chain seq x y z
N ASN A 1 -21.73 -9.69 5.62
CA ASN A 1 -21.35 -9.99 4.22
C ASN A 1 -20.33 -8.96 3.76
N TRP A 2 -19.26 -9.38 3.06
CA TRP A 2 -18.15 -8.54 2.57
C TRP A 2 -18.17 -8.29 1.06
N LYS A 3 -19.08 -8.95 0.35
CA LYS A 3 -19.28 -8.75 -1.08
C LYS A 3 -19.42 -7.25 -1.41
N ASP A 4 -18.75 -6.84 -2.48
CA ASP A 4 -18.71 -5.49 -3.07
C ASP A 4 -18.09 -4.40 -2.16
N LYS A 5 -17.53 -4.76 -1.00
CA LYS A 5 -16.78 -3.82 -0.16
C LYS A 5 -15.42 -3.52 -0.74
N ILE A 6 -14.95 -2.29 -0.54
CA ILE A 6 -13.59 -1.87 -0.91
C ILE A 6 -12.56 -2.53 0.03
N ALA A 7 -11.51 -3.09 -0.56
CA ALA A 7 -10.32 -3.62 0.11
C ALA A 7 -9.05 -2.95 -0.42
N ALA A 8 -8.03 -2.88 0.42
CA ALA A 8 -6.65 -2.57 0.05
C ALA A 8 -5.72 -3.22 1.08
N GLY A 9 -4.43 -3.26 0.81
CA GLY A 9 -3.45 -3.86 1.70
C GLY A 9 -2.18 -3.06 1.83
N PHE A 10 -1.50 -3.27 2.96
CA PHE A 10 -0.13 -2.82 3.19
C PHE A 10 0.67 -3.93 3.86
N THR A 11 1.99 -3.88 3.75
CA THR A 11 2.89 -4.80 4.46
C THR A 11 4.21 -4.09 4.80
N ASN A 12 4.90 -4.60 5.82
CA ASN A 12 6.17 -4.09 6.31
C ASN A 12 7.14 -5.24 6.57
N SER A 13 8.42 -5.06 6.25
CA SER A 13 9.46 -6.07 6.50
C SER A 13 10.83 -5.43 6.74
N HIS A 14 11.82 -6.23 7.16
CA HIS A 14 13.18 -5.76 7.35
C HIS A 14 13.92 -5.35 6.06
N SER A 15 13.87 -6.18 5.03
CA SER A 15 14.60 -5.95 3.78
C SER A 15 13.83 -5.05 2.80
N MET A 16 14.55 -4.33 1.94
CA MET A 16 13.96 -3.52 0.85
C MET A 16 13.15 -4.37 -0.11
N SER A 17 13.72 -5.51 -0.54
CA SER A 17 13.04 -6.55 -1.28
C SER A 17 13.10 -7.87 -0.50
N GLY A 18 11.99 -8.58 -0.48
CA GLY A 18 11.75 -9.84 0.20
C GLY A 18 10.39 -10.34 -0.29
N ASP A 19 9.64 -11.05 0.53
CA ASP A 19 8.36 -11.62 0.09
C ASP A 19 7.14 -10.70 0.28
N LYS A 20 7.35 -9.38 0.39
CA LYS A 20 6.26 -8.40 0.57
C LYS A 20 5.20 -8.47 -0.52
N LEU A 21 5.61 -8.69 -1.78
CA LEU A 21 4.66 -8.86 -2.88
C LEU A 21 3.80 -10.10 -2.64
N ASN A 22 4.40 -11.21 -2.23
CA ASN A 22 3.68 -12.44 -1.94
C ASN A 22 2.68 -12.25 -0.78
N THR A 23 3.07 -11.52 0.28
CA THR A 23 2.15 -11.13 1.36
C THR A 23 0.94 -10.36 0.83
N LEU A 24 1.16 -9.34 -0.02
CA LEU A 24 0.06 -8.57 -0.59
C LEU A 24 -0.82 -9.41 -1.52
N MET A 25 -0.23 -10.31 -2.32
CA MET A 25 -0.99 -11.22 -3.17
C MET A 25 -1.88 -12.16 -2.37
N GLN A 26 -1.43 -12.63 -1.21
CA GLN A 26 -2.29 -13.42 -0.30
C GLN A 26 -3.49 -12.60 0.19
N LEU A 27 -3.30 -11.32 0.54
CA LEU A 27 -4.40 -10.43 0.93
C LEU A 27 -5.36 -10.15 -0.22
N VAL A 28 -4.86 -10.01 -1.45
CA VAL A 28 -5.69 -9.89 -2.66
C VAL A 28 -6.57 -11.13 -2.82
N VAL A 29 -5.97 -12.32 -2.78
CA VAL A 29 -6.72 -13.59 -2.91
C VAL A 29 -7.79 -13.70 -1.83
N PHE A 30 -7.45 -13.36 -0.58
CA PHE A 30 -8.41 -13.31 0.53
C PHE A 30 -9.57 -12.34 0.25
N ALA A 31 -9.29 -11.12 -0.20
CA ALA A 31 -10.30 -10.15 -0.58
C ALA A 31 -11.22 -10.67 -1.71
N MET A 32 -10.63 -11.33 -2.72
CA MET A 32 -11.38 -11.92 -3.83
C MET A 32 -12.29 -13.07 -3.39
N GLN A 33 -11.85 -13.93 -2.46
CA GLN A 33 -12.68 -15.00 -1.88
C GLN A 33 -13.93 -14.44 -1.17
N HIS A 34 -13.85 -13.21 -0.67
CA HIS A 34 -14.97 -12.50 -0.04
C HIS A 34 -15.78 -11.62 -1.01
N GLY A 35 -15.45 -11.62 -2.31
CA GLY A 35 -16.11 -10.80 -3.32
C GLY A 35 -15.88 -9.30 -3.15
N MET A 36 -14.77 -8.90 -2.52
CA MET A 36 -14.41 -7.49 -2.34
C MET A 36 -13.81 -6.89 -3.61
N ILE A 37 -13.75 -5.56 -3.69
CA ILE A 37 -13.12 -4.81 -4.77
C ILE A 37 -11.76 -4.29 -4.28
N TRP A 38 -10.67 -4.73 -4.91
CA TRP A 38 -9.32 -4.36 -4.50
C TRP A 38 -8.87 -3.01 -5.10
N VAL A 39 -8.36 -2.13 -4.26
CA VAL A 39 -7.78 -0.83 -4.62
C VAL A 39 -6.27 -0.88 -4.41
N GLY A 40 -5.53 -0.82 -5.52
CA GLY A 40 -4.07 -0.69 -5.51
C GLY A 40 -3.59 0.75 -5.27
N GLN A 41 -2.29 0.88 -5.05
CA GLN A 41 -1.56 2.15 -4.99
C GLN A 41 -1.54 2.81 -6.38
N SER A 42 -1.73 4.13 -6.44
CA SER A 42 -1.63 4.93 -7.67
C SER A 42 -0.32 5.67 -7.85
N GLU A 43 0.42 5.90 -6.78
CA GLU A 43 1.63 6.72 -6.86
C GLU A 43 2.78 5.99 -7.54
N LEU A 44 3.48 6.69 -8.43
CA LEU A 44 4.74 6.21 -9.00
C LEU A 44 5.87 6.30 -7.97
N ASN A 45 6.95 5.57 -8.21
CA ASN A 45 8.19 5.75 -7.45
C ASN A 45 8.75 7.15 -7.76
N GLN A 46 8.85 7.99 -6.73
CA GLN A 46 9.36 9.36 -6.83
C GLN A 46 10.84 9.49 -6.45
N SER A 47 11.54 8.37 -6.28
CA SER A 47 12.99 8.35 -6.10
C SER A 47 13.68 8.94 -7.34
N PRO A 48 14.71 9.80 -7.19
CA PRO A 48 15.52 10.24 -8.32
C PRO A 48 16.14 9.04 -9.04
N GLU A 49 16.33 9.13 -10.36
CA GLU A 49 16.95 8.05 -11.14
C GLU A 49 18.36 7.69 -10.63
N THR A 50 19.09 8.68 -10.12
CA THR A 50 20.43 8.51 -9.55
C THR A 50 20.43 8.00 -8.11
N GLU A 51 19.26 7.86 -7.49
CA GLU A 51 19.10 7.51 -6.07
C GLU A 51 17.85 6.66 -5.85
N ALA A 52 17.86 5.46 -6.42
CA ALA A 52 16.76 4.52 -6.26
C ALA A 52 16.53 4.17 -4.78
N GLY A 53 15.26 4.19 -4.35
CA GLY A 53 14.88 3.78 -3.00
C GLY A 53 15.06 4.85 -1.93
N HIS A 54 15.21 6.13 -2.32
CA HIS A 54 15.41 7.25 -1.40
C HIS A 54 14.36 7.25 -0.26
N PRO A 55 14.76 7.22 1.03
CA PRO A 55 13.85 7.03 2.17
C PRO A 55 12.70 8.04 2.28
N GLU A 56 12.94 9.30 1.90
CA GLU A 56 11.95 10.37 1.92
C GLU A 56 11.00 10.40 0.70
N LYS A 57 11.13 9.46 -0.26
CA LYS A 57 10.37 9.52 -1.51
C LYS A 57 9.20 8.56 -1.53
N ILE A 58 8.10 9.04 -2.10
CA ILE A 58 6.87 8.27 -2.24
C ILE A 58 7.10 7.07 -3.16
N ASN A 59 6.51 5.95 -2.76
CA ASN A 59 6.57 4.65 -3.38
C ASN A 59 8.00 4.24 -3.76
N ARG A 60 8.97 4.54 -2.89
CA ARG A 60 10.38 4.19 -3.09
C ARG A 60 10.63 2.69 -3.31
N LEU A 61 9.71 1.84 -2.82
CA LEU A 61 9.72 0.38 -3.00
C LEU A 61 8.97 -0.10 -4.26
N GLY A 62 8.36 0.79 -5.03
CA GLY A 62 7.77 0.48 -6.34
C GLY A 62 6.59 -0.50 -6.32
N SER A 63 5.78 -0.50 -5.27
CA SER A 63 4.63 -1.41 -5.14
C SER A 63 3.34 -0.75 -5.63
N PHE A 64 2.58 -1.47 -6.45
CA PHE A 64 1.30 -1.00 -7.01
C PHE A 64 0.10 -1.81 -6.53
N VAL A 65 0.30 -3.06 -6.10
CA VAL A 65 -0.78 -3.88 -5.55
C VAL A 65 -1.23 -3.36 -4.18
N GLY A 66 -0.37 -2.69 -3.44
CA GLY A 66 -0.65 -2.12 -2.12
C GLY A 66 0.59 -1.39 -1.59
N ALA A 67 0.51 -0.78 -0.41
CA ALA A 67 1.66 -0.09 0.17
C ALA A 67 2.68 -1.09 0.73
N MET A 68 3.96 -0.84 0.48
CA MET A 68 5.05 -1.59 1.11
C MET A 68 5.90 -0.61 1.91
N ALA A 69 6.25 -1.01 3.12
CA ALA A 69 7.20 -0.31 3.96
C ALA A 69 8.39 -1.21 4.27
N GLN A 70 9.51 -0.58 4.62
CA GLN A 70 10.67 -1.27 5.16
C GLN A 70 11.09 -0.64 6.49
N SER A 71 11.28 -1.49 7.49
CA SER A 71 11.67 -1.10 8.85
C SER A 71 12.98 -1.79 9.23
N ASP A 72 13.96 -1.07 9.78
CA ASP A 72 15.28 -1.63 10.11
C ASP A 72 15.27 -2.57 11.34
N ASN A 73 14.13 -3.18 11.69
CA ASN A 73 13.87 -3.80 13.00
C ASN A 73 14.21 -2.85 14.17
N ARG A 74 13.95 -1.55 13.96
CA ARG A 74 14.15 -0.49 14.94
C ARG A 74 12.82 0.05 15.44
N ASP A 75 12.91 1.00 16.37
CA ASP A 75 11.75 1.61 17.00
C ASP A 75 10.79 2.20 15.94
N PRO A 76 9.45 2.09 16.13
CA PRO A 76 8.46 2.69 15.23
C PRO A 76 8.59 4.21 15.03
N ILE A 77 9.24 4.91 15.96
CA ILE A 77 9.55 6.34 15.84
C ILE A 77 10.65 6.58 14.80
N GLU A 78 11.57 5.62 14.63
CA GLU A 78 12.68 5.72 13.67
C GLU A 78 12.34 5.14 12.30
N THR A 79 11.55 4.07 12.26
CA THR A 79 11.22 3.35 11.03
C THR A 79 9.76 2.89 11.01
N PRO A 80 9.08 2.84 9.84
CA PRO A 80 9.61 3.05 8.49
C PRO A 80 9.85 4.53 8.15
N PRO A 81 10.67 4.85 7.11
CA PRO A 81 10.99 6.22 6.77
C PRO A 81 9.78 6.99 6.23
N PHE A 82 9.89 8.31 6.18
CA PHE A 82 8.80 9.21 5.79
C PHE A 82 8.15 8.83 4.46
N GLY A 83 8.93 8.49 3.43
CA GLY A 83 8.40 8.12 2.12
C GLY A 83 7.45 6.93 2.16
N ASP A 84 7.74 5.93 3.00
CA ASP A 84 6.88 4.75 3.17
C ASP A 84 5.58 5.10 3.92
N LEU A 85 5.70 5.92 4.97
CA LEU A 85 4.54 6.42 5.74
C LEU A 85 3.61 7.25 4.85
N GLU A 86 4.17 8.18 4.09
CA GLU A 86 3.40 9.05 3.19
C GLU A 86 2.74 8.23 2.05
N THR A 87 3.45 7.24 1.52
CA THR A 87 2.88 6.30 0.54
C THR A 87 1.65 5.58 1.09
N ALA A 88 1.72 5.09 2.33
CA ALA A 88 0.61 4.43 3.01
C ALA A 88 -0.55 5.41 3.29
N ALA A 89 -0.24 6.64 3.70
CA ALA A 89 -1.24 7.69 3.93
C ALA A 89 -2.01 8.01 2.65
N GLN A 90 -1.31 8.16 1.51
CA GLN A 90 -1.93 8.43 0.21
C GLN A 90 -2.78 7.26 -0.29
N LEU A 91 -2.35 6.02 -0.07
CA LEU A 91 -3.20 4.85 -0.32
C LEU A 91 -4.47 4.90 0.54
N GLY A 92 -4.37 5.25 1.82
CA GLY A 92 -5.51 5.42 2.72
C GLY A 92 -6.50 6.47 2.23
N GLN A 93 -6.00 7.64 1.80
CA GLN A 93 -6.82 8.70 1.19
C GLN A 93 -7.54 8.21 -0.07
N ARG A 94 -6.83 7.48 -0.95
CA ARG A 94 -7.40 6.89 -2.16
C ARG A 94 -8.52 5.90 -1.84
N VAL A 95 -8.31 5.00 -0.87
CA VAL A 95 -9.32 4.03 -0.41
C VAL A 95 -10.56 4.74 0.14
N GLY A 96 -10.38 5.75 0.99
CA GLY A 96 -11.48 6.55 1.53
C GLY A 96 -12.28 7.23 0.43
N ARG A 97 -11.60 7.87 -0.53
CA ARG A 97 -12.24 8.53 -1.67
C ARG A 97 -13.05 7.55 -2.53
N ILE A 98 -12.48 6.40 -2.89
CA ILE A 98 -13.17 5.38 -3.72
C ILE A 98 -14.36 4.79 -2.97
N THR A 99 -14.21 4.51 -1.67
CA THR A 99 -15.32 4.04 -0.83
C THR A 99 -16.48 5.02 -0.82
N MET A 100 -16.19 6.32 -0.68
CA MET A 100 -17.21 7.37 -0.72
C MET A 100 -17.87 7.49 -2.11
N GLN A 101 -17.12 7.28 -3.19
CA GLN A 101 -17.66 7.26 -4.55
C GLN A 101 -18.61 6.07 -4.77
N MET A 102 -18.21 4.86 -4.36
CA MET A 102 -19.06 3.67 -4.46
C MET A 102 -20.34 3.82 -3.65
N LYS A 103 -20.25 4.29 -2.40
CA LYS A 103 -21.42 4.53 -1.54
C LYS A 103 -22.40 5.55 -2.12
N LYS A 104 -21.93 6.54 -2.90
CA LYS A 104 -22.79 7.51 -3.59
C LYS A 104 -23.45 6.93 -4.85
N GLY A 105 -22.83 5.93 -5.47
CA GLY A 105 -23.31 5.26 -6.68
C GLY A 105 -24.29 4.11 -6.41
N GLU A 106 -24.28 3.53 -5.21
CA GLU A 106 -25.31 2.62 -4.70
C GLU A 106 -26.64 3.39 -4.56
N LYS A 107 -27.47 3.33 -5.61
CA LYS A 107 -28.87 3.78 -5.60
C LYS A 107 -29.80 2.61 -5.34
#